data_AF-A0A8J3NVA6-F1
#
_entry.id   AF-A0A8J3NVA6-F1
#
_cell.length_a   1.000
_cell.length_b   1.000
_cell.length_c   1.000
_cell.angle_alpha   90.00
_cell.angle_beta   90.00
_cell.angle_gamma   90.00
#
_symmetry.space_group_name_H-M   'P 1'
#
loop_
_entity.id
_entity.type
_entity.pdbx_description
1 polymer ?
#
loop_
_entity_poly.entity_id
_entity_poly.type
_entity_poly.pdbx_seq_one_letter_code
_entity_poly.pdbx_strand_id
1 'polypeptide(L)'
;MTPFWNPTGYATALSRIGYASVSARIQLQLAAHLSGWMAGLGMGCGALTDAVAAEYLIARRAAGHTYGRTFKALTPLLEYLRASRSGPSAAGWARQR
;
A
#
# COMPACT_ATOMS: atom_id res chain seq x y z
N MET A 1 -15.06 6.99 1.70
CA MET A 1 -13.72 7.60 1.73
C MET A 1 -12.97 7.08 0.51
N THR A 2 -12.79 7.91 -0.51
CA THR A 2 -12.05 7.52 -1.73
C THR A 2 -10.57 7.40 -1.38
N PRO A 3 -9.93 6.23 -1.55
CA PRO A 3 -8.50 6.13 -1.37
C PRO A 3 -7.79 7.04 -2.37
N PHE A 4 -6.65 7.62 -1.99
CA PHE A 4 -5.85 8.44 -2.90
C PHE A 4 -5.08 7.64 -3.97
N TRP A 5 -5.36 6.32 -4.07
CA TRP A 5 -4.74 5.36 -4.99
C TRP A 5 -5.81 4.61 -5.80
N ASN A 6 -5.43 3.95 -6.90
CA ASN A 6 -6.34 3.19 -7.77
C ASN A 6 -6.50 1.73 -7.30
N PRO A 7 -7.64 1.34 -6.69
CA PRO A 7 -7.80 0.02 -6.10
C PRO A 7 -7.86 -1.14 -7.08
N THR A 8 -8.53 -0.95 -8.20
CA THR A 8 -8.58 -1.94 -9.27
C THR A 8 -7.19 -2.12 -9.88
N GLY A 9 -6.47 -1.02 -10.11
CA GLY A 9 -5.11 -1.05 -10.64
C GLY A 9 -4.13 -1.79 -9.72
N TYR A 10 -4.23 -1.59 -8.41
CA TYR A 10 -3.38 -2.27 -7.44
C TYR A 10 -3.73 -3.77 -7.33
N ALA A 11 -5.02 -4.13 -7.34
CA ALA A 11 -5.44 -5.53 -7.36
C ALA A 11 -4.93 -6.27 -8.62
N THR A 12 -5.09 -5.66 -9.79
CA THR A 12 -4.56 -6.18 -11.06
C THR A 12 -3.05 -6.27 -11.07
N ALA A 13 -2.36 -5.31 -10.44
CA ALA A 13 -0.95 -5.44 -10.14
C ALA A 13 -0.77 -6.70 -9.28
N LEU A 14 -1.12 -6.74 -8.00
CA LEU A 14 -0.90 -7.91 -7.12
C LEU A 14 -1.08 -9.30 -7.79
N SER A 15 -2.17 -9.52 -8.54
CA SER A 15 -2.37 -10.76 -9.31
C SER A 15 -1.24 -11.07 -10.32
N ARG A 16 -0.73 -10.08 -11.05
CA ARG A 16 0.35 -10.22 -12.05
C ARG A 16 1.71 -10.66 -11.45
N ILE A 17 2.00 -10.47 -10.15
CA ILE A 17 3.22 -11.03 -9.50
C ILE A 17 2.90 -12.30 -8.71
N GLY A 18 1.71 -12.87 -8.89
CA GLY A 18 1.35 -14.15 -8.28
C GLY A 18 0.81 -14.07 -6.86
N TYR A 19 0.31 -12.91 -6.41
CA TYR A 19 -0.47 -12.90 -5.17
C TYR A 19 -1.76 -13.67 -5.36
N ALA A 20 -2.00 -14.64 -4.48
CA ALA A 20 -3.30 -15.28 -4.34
C ALA A 20 -4.39 -14.23 -3.99
N SER A 21 -5.63 -14.48 -4.40
CA SER A 21 -6.76 -13.55 -4.23
C SER A 21 -6.96 -13.12 -2.77
N VAL A 22 -6.78 -14.05 -1.82
CA VAL A 22 -6.83 -13.77 -0.38
C VAL A 22 -5.73 -12.80 0.04
N SER A 23 -4.48 -13.04 -0.38
CA SER A 23 -3.35 -12.16 -0.06
C SER A 23 -3.52 -10.79 -0.70
N ALA A 24 -4.09 -10.72 -1.91
CA ALA A 24 -4.40 -9.46 -2.57
C ALA A 24 -5.46 -8.65 -1.81
N ARG A 25 -6.52 -9.31 -1.31
CA ARG A 25 -7.53 -8.67 -0.46
C ARG A 25 -6.92 -8.08 0.82
N ILE A 26 -6.02 -8.81 1.46
CA ILE A 26 -5.31 -8.34 2.65
C ILE A 26 -4.46 -7.10 2.34
N GLN A 27 -3.78 -7.08 1.20
CA GLN A 27 -3.01 -5.91 0.73
C GLN A 27 -3.91 -4.70 0.43
N LEU A 28 -5.10 -4.91 -0.15
CA LEU A 28 -6.08 -3.83 -0.37
C LEU A 28 -6.60 -3.24 0.96
N GLN A 29 -6.91 -4.09 1.95
CA GLN A 29 -7.32 -3.64 3.28
C GLN A 29 -6.22 -2.85 3.99
N LEU A 30 -4.98 -3.33 3.86
CA LEU A 30 -3.79 -2.67 4.35
C LEU A 30 -3.63 -1.25 3.75
N ALA A 31 -3.79 -1.13 2.44
CA ALA A 31 -3.70 0.13 1.71
C ALA A 31 -4.86 1.09 2.05
N ALA A 32 -6.06 0.57 2.26
CA ALA A 32 -7.21 1.35 2.70
C ALA A 32 -7.01 1.92 4.11
N HIS A 33 -6.50 1.10 5.04
CA HIS A 33 -6.24 1.53 6.41
C HIS A 33 -5.12 2.58 6.47
N LEU A 34 -4.04 2.42 5.70
CA LEU A 34 -3.00 3.46 5.57
C LEU A 34 -3.58 4.77 5.04
N SER A 35 -4.41 4.70 3.98
CA SER A 35 -5.03 5.89 3.40
C SER A 35 -5.96 6.61 4.38
N GLY A 36 -6.72 5.85 5.18
CA GLY A 36 -7.59 6.40 6.22
C GLY A 36 -6.79 7.07 7.34
N TRP A 37 -5.74 6.40 7.82
CA TRP A 37 -4.86 6.94 8.85
C TRP A 37 -4.17 8.23 8.41
N MET A 38 -3.61 8.27 7.19
CA MET A 38 -2.99 9.46 6.63
C MET A 38 -3.98 10.62 6.49
N ALA A 39 -5.19 10.35 5.99
CA ALA A 39 -6.22 11.37 5.86
C ALA A 39 -6.67 11.94 7.22
N GLY A 40 -6.68 11.11 8.28
CA GLY A 40 -6.90 11.58 9.66
C GLY A 40 -5.83 12.56 10.15
N LEU A 41 -4.63 12.51 9.57
CA LEU A 41 -3.54 13.47 9.81
C LEU A 41 -3.51 14.63 8.79
N GLY A 42 -4.52 14.74 7.91
CA GLY A 42 -4.55 15.74 6.85
C GLY A 42 -3.55 15.47 5.70
N MET A 43 -2.99 14.27 5.63
CA MET A 43 -1.98 13.90 4.65
C MET A 43 -2.59 13.27 3.39
N GLY A 44 -2.14 13.73 2.22
CA GLY A 44 -2.45 13.12 0.92
C GLY A 44 -1.36 12.16 0.43
N CYS A 45 -1.56 11.56 -0.75
CA CYS A 45 -0.61 10.64 -1.39
C CYS A 45 0.83 11.19 -1.47
N GLY A 46 0.98 12.50 -1.70
CA GLY A 46 2.27 13.19 -1.78
C GLY A 46 3.12 13.07 -0.51
N ALA A 47 2.48 12.98 0.65
CA ALA A 47 3.14 12.88 1.94
C ALA A 47 3.61 11.47 2.29
N LEU A 48 3.27 10.44 1.50
CA LEU A 48 3.72 9.08 1.77
C LEU A 48 5.22 8.95 1.49
N THR A 49 5.99 8.97 2.57
CA THR A 49 7.43 8.69 2.60
C THR A 49 7.71 7.44 3.42
N ASP A 50 8.95 6.94 3.37
CA ASP A 50 9.36 5.80 4.19
C ASP A 50 9.25 6.11 5.70
N ALA A 51 9.45 7.37 6.10
CA ALA A 51 9.23 7.83 7.48
C ALA A 51 7.74 7.78 7.87
N VAL A 52 6.85 8.30 7.02
CA VAL A 52 5.40 8.24 7.28
C VAL A 52 4.89 6.78 7.30
N ALA A 53 5.47 5.91 6.47
CA ALA A 53 5.20 4.48 6.51
C ALA A 53 5.66 3.84 7.82
N ALA A 54 6.81 4.25 8.38
CA ALA A 54 7.27 3.77 9.68
C ALA A 54 6.36 4.22 10.84
N GLU A 55 5.93 5.49 10.85
CA GLU A 55 4.96 6.02 11.82
C GLU A 55 3.64 5.25 11.79
N TYR A 56 3.15 4.97 10.58
CA TYR A 56 1.96 4.14 10.42
C TYR A 56 2.12 2.74 11.04
N LEU A 57 3.29 2.11 10.89
CA LEU A 57 3.56 0.80 11.49
C LEU A 57 3.59 0.87 13.02
N ILE A 58 4.08 1.97 13.60
CA ILE A 58 4.04 2.21 15.05
C ILE A 58 2.59 2.35 15.52
N ALA A 59 1.81 3.24 14.88
CA ALA A 59 0.40 3.44 15.20
C ALA A 59 -0.40 2.13 15.12
N ARG A 60 -0.13 1.32 14.09
CA ARG A 60 -0.83 0.05 13.91
C ARG A 60 -0.43 -1.03 14.95
N ARG A 61 0.82 -1.01 15.42
CA ARG A 61 1.28 -1.86 16.53
C ARG A 61 0.59 -1.47 17.83
N ALA A 62 0.47 -0.16 18.10
CA ALA A 62 -0.22 0.35 19.28
C ALA A 62 -1.72 0.00 19.28
N ALA A 63 -2.35 -0.01 18.10
CA ALA A 63 -3.74 -0.44 17.94
C ALA A 63 -3.98 -1.96 18.02
N GLY A 64 -2.95 -2.77 18.33
CA GLY A 64 -3.10 -4.21 18.58
C GLY A 64 -3.24 -5.11 17.35
N HIS A 65 -3.03 -4.58 16.14
CA HIS A 65 -3.09 -5.40 14.93
C HIS A 65 -1.94 -6.41 14.89
N THR A 66 -2.24 -7.66 14.57
CA THR A 66 -1.27 -8.76 14.49
C THR A 66 -0.61 -8.91 13.11
N TYR A 67 -1.32 -8.54 12.03
CA TYR A 67 -0.83 -8.60 10.65
C TYR A 67 -0.36 -7.23 10.11
N GLY A 68 0.57 -7.25 9.16
CA GLY A 68 0.99 -6.05 8.41
C GLY A 68 1.88 -5.09 9.19
N ARG A 69 2.51 -5.54 10.27
CA ARG A 69 3.31 -4.71 11.19
C ARG A 69 4.75 -4.49 10.72
N THR A 70 5.11 -4.92 9.52
CA THR A 70 6.48 -4.86 9.01
C THR A 70 6.53 -4.00 7.76
N PHE A 71 7.69 -3.39 7.54
CA PHE A 71 7.94 -2.64 6.31
C PHE A 71 7.82 -3.53 5.07
N LYS A 72 8.25 -4.80 5.18
CA LYS A 72 8.06 -5.82 4.14
C LYS A 72 6.61 -6.03 3.71
N ALA A 73 5.65 -5.87 4.63
CA ALA A 73 4.24 -5.98 4.29
C ALA A 73 3.74 -4.79 3.46
N LEU A 74 4.39 -3.62 3.57
CA LEU A 74 4.09 -2.40 2.81
C LEU A 74 4.84 -2.33 1.48
N THR A 75 5.91 -3.10 1.29
CA THR A 75 6.73 -3.10 0.07
C THR A 75 5.89 -3.15 -1.22
N PRO A 76 4.91 -4.06 -1.38
CA PRO A 76 4.14 -4.12 -2.62
C PRO A 76 3.33 -2.84 -2.90
N LEU A 77 2.81 -2.21 -1.84
CA LEU A 77 2.05 -0.95 -1.96
C LEU A 77 2.98 0.22 -2.30
N LEU A 78 4.13 0.32 -1.63
CA LEU A 78 5.10 1.39 -1.86
C LEU A 78 5.67 1.33 -3.27
N GLU A 79 5.98 0.14 -3.77
CA GLU A 79 6.45 -0.07 -5.14
C GLU A 79 5.38 0.29 -6.17
N TYR A 80 4.13 -0.14 -5.96
CA TYR A 80 3.00 0.23 -6.82
C TYR A 80 2.82 1.76 -6.90
N LEU A 81 2.87 2.44 -5.75
CA LEU A 81 2.69 3.89 -5.70
C LEU A 81 3.85 4.64 -6.36
N ARG A 82 5.09 4.20 -6.15
CA ARG A 82 6.27 4.75 -6.85
C ARG A 82 6.13 4.59 -8.36
N ALA A 83 5.75 3.41 -8.85
CA ALA A 83 5.52 3.17 -10.27
C ALA A 83 4.38 4.05 -10.83
N SER A 84 3.29 4.22 -10.08
CA SER A 84 2.13 5.03 -10.51
C SER A 84 2.43 6.52 -10.59
N ARG A 85 3.38 7.03 -9.79
CA ARG A 85 3.79 8.45 -9.78
C ARG A 85 4.69 8.81 -10.97
N SER A 86 5.31 7.82 -11.60
CA SER A 86 6.27 8.01 -12.71
C SER A 86 5.66 8.12 -14.11
N GLY A 87 4.33 8.04 -14.28
CA GLY A 87 3.66 8.11 -15.59
C GLY A 87 3.13 6.74 -16.08
N PRO A 88 2.44 6.69 -17.25
CA PRO A 88 1.44 5.68 -17.54
C PRO A 88 2.08 4.34 -17.89
N SER A 89 2.28 3.49 -16.87
CA SER A 89 1.65 2.18 -16.81
C SER A 89 2.22 1.39 -15.63
N ALA A 90 1.34 0.96 -14.72
CA ALA A 90 1.61 -0.15 -13.82
C ALA A 90 1.90 -1.48 -14.57
N ALA A 91 2.12 -1.47 -15.90
CA ALA A 91 2.65 -2.59 -16.68
C ALA A 91 4.15 -2.82 -16.48
N GLY A 92 4.91 -1.86 -15.92
CA GLY A 92 6.36 -2.00 -15.70
C GLY A 92 6.75 -2.72 -14.41
N TRP A 93 5.81 -3.20 -13.61
CA TRP A 93 6.11 -3.86 -12.33
C TRP A 93 6.47 -5.35 -12.56
N ALA A 94 7.69 -5.58 -13.04
CA ALA A 94 8.20 -6.89 -13.40
C ALA A 94 9.16 -7.44 -12.33
N ARG A 95 8.73 -8.59 -11.76
CA ARG A 95 9.50 -9.66 -11.08
C ARG A 95 10.67 -9.23 -10.19
N GLN A 96 10.51 -9.44 -8.89
CA GLN A 96 11.62 -9.85 -8.03
C GLN A 96 11.27 -11.19 -7.38
N ARG A 97 12.15 -12.16 -7.64
CA ARG A 97 12.17 -13.48 -7.01
C ARG A 97 12.48 -13.34 -5.53
#